data_AF-A0A0F9KR24-F1
#
_entry.id   AF-A0A0F9KR24-F1
#
_cell.length_a   1.000
_cell.length_b   1.000
_cell.length_c   1.000
_cell.angle_alpha   90.00
_cell.angle_beta   90.00
_cell.angle_gamma   90.00
#
_symmetry.space_group_name_H-M   'P 1'
#
loop_
_entity.id
_entity.type
_entity.pdbx_description
1 polymer ?
#
loop_
_entity_poly.entity_id
_entity_poly.type
_entity_poly.pdbx_seq_one_letter_code
_entity_poly.pdbx_strand_id
1 'polypeptide(L)'
;MARIPRNYLSESLSLGTSLQSIARELRVSKRQVLAWQMTKPPKAFYEPIRNIARRTTYQYLRSGGVPPERAAAFRRVPHAEAIRDVAWIDNVIDTLFHDWNKQYRAYMRDPAGWIAKHPNKKIPHEMTRDDIRRLIEKGIRNGKSREEIENY
;
A
#
# COMPACT_ATOMS: atom_id res chain seq x y z
N MET A 1 5.54 -27.38 -8.10
CA MET A 1 4.70 -26.28 -8.64
C MET A 1 5.51 -25.52 -9.70
N ALA A 2 5.05 -25.52 -10.96
CA ALA A 2 5.72 -24.79 -12.03
C ALA A 2 5.64 -23.28 -11.76
N ARG A 3 6.78 -22.58 -11.73
CA ARG A 3 6.81 -21.11 -11.64
C ARG A 3 6.15 -20.53 -12.88
N ILE A 4 4.96 -19.95 -12.73
CA ILE A 4 4.34 -19.14 -13.78
C ILE A 4 5.33 -18.03 -14.15
N PRO A 5 5.70 -17.87 -15.43
CA PRO A 5 6.60 -16.81 -15.86
C PRO A 5 6.02 -15.44 -15.47
N ARG A 6 6.81 -14.63 -14.77
CA ARG A 6 6.36 -13.34 -14.26
C ARG A 6 6.17 -12.35 -15.42
N ASN A 7 4.96 -11.83 -15.58
CA ASN A 7 4.64 -10.82 -16.60
C ASN A 7 4.79 -9.41 -16.01
N TYR A 8 6.00 -8.86 -16.10
CA TYR A 8 6.35 -7.55 -15.57
C TYR A 8 5.56 -6.38 -16.20
N LEU A 9 5.11 -6.53 -17.45
CA LEU A 9 4.32 -5.49 -18.11
C LEU A 9 2.92 -5.40 -17.48
N SER A 10 2.24 -6.55 -17.34
CA SER A 10 0.95 -6.61 -16.67
C SER A 10 1.05 -6.17 -15.21
N GLU A 11 2.14 -6.54 -14.51
CA GLU A 11 2.43 -6.11 -13.13
C GLU A 11 2.57 -4.59 -13.00
N SER A 12 3.24 -3.93 -13.94
CA SER A 12 3.37 -2.47 -13.92
C SER A 12 2.01 -1.77 -14.09
N LEU A 13 1.15 -2.33 -14.94
CA LEU A 13 -0.17 -1.79 -15.26
C LEU A 13 -1.18 -1.99 -14.13
N SER A 14 -1.18 -3.17 -13.49
CA SER A 14 -2.06 -3.45 -12.33
C SER A 14 -1.73 -2.58 -11.12
N LEU A 15 -0.48 -2.13 -10.99
CA LEU A 15 -0.04 -1.21 -9.94
C LEU A 15 -0.26 0.27 -10.27
N GLY A 16 -0.98 0.58 -11.34
CA GLY A 16 -1.38 1.96 -11.68
C GLY A 16 -0.39 2.74 -12.55
N THR A 17 0.68 2.11 -13.06
CA THR A 17 1.49 2.77 -14.10
C THR A 17 0.69 2.78 -15.40
N SER A 18 0.38 3.96 -15.93
CA SER A 18 -0.36 4.04 -17.19
C SER A 18 0.44 3.51 -18.39
N LEU A 19 -0.25 2.95 -19.39
CA LEU A 19 0.36 2.58 -20.68
C LEU A 19 1.17 3.73 -21.30
N GLN A 20 0.71 4.98 -21.11
CA GLN A 20 1.38 6.16 -21.63
C GLN A 20 2.72 6.42 -20.93
N SER A 21 2.81 6.21 -19.61
CA SER A 21 4.08 6.31 -18.89
C SER A 21 5.07 5.23 -19.32
N ILE A 22 4.61 3.99 -19.47
CA ILE A 22 5.46 2.88 -19.91
C ILE A 22 5.99 3.15 -21.33
N ALA A 23 5.11 3.58 -22.25
CA ALA A 23 5.50 3.91 -23.62
C ALA A 23 6.55 5.03 -23.68
N ARG A 24 6.36 6.08 -22.88
CA ARG A 24 7.30 7.21 -22.78
C ARG A 24 8.68 6.77 -22.27
N GLU A 25 8.70 5.96 -21.22
CA GLU A 25 9.95 5.49 -20.61
C GLU A 25 10.71 4.52 -21.52
N LEU A 26 9.98 3.65 -22.23
CA LEU A 26 10.56 2.72 -23.19
C LEU A 26 10.86 3.35 -24.57
N ARG A 27 10.47 4.62 -24.78
CA ARG A 27 10.61 5.35 -26.06
C ARG A 27 9.96 4.61 -27.24
N VAL A 28 8.76 4.08 -27.00
CA VAL A 28 7.95 3.38 -28.00
C VAL A 28 6.53 3.94 -28.03
N SER A 29 5.74 3.55 -29.03
CA SER A 29 4.33 3.94 -29.09
C SER A 29 3.49 3.20 -28.04
N LYS A 30 2.43 3.85 -27.55
CA LYS A 30 1.41 3.21 -26.70
C LYS A 30 0.83 1.95 -27.33
N ARG A 31 0.67 1.95 -28.67
CA ARG A 31 0.14 0.81 -29.44
C ARG A 31 1.08 -0.40 -29.40
N GLN A 32 2.40 -0.18 -29.43
CA GLN A 32 3.38 -1.26 -29.25
C GLN A 32 3.30 -1.86 -27.84
N VAL A 33 3.22 -1.03 -26.81
CA VAL A 33 3.06 -1.50 -25.42
C VAL A 33 1.78 -2.32 -25.25
N LEU A 34 0.67 -1.85 -25.84
CA LEU A 34 -0.61 -2.58 -25.83
C LEU A 34 -0.50 -3.94 -26.53
N ALA A 35 0.15 -3.99 -27.69
CA ALA A 35 0.37 -5.25 -28.41
C ALA A 35 1.18 -6.26 -27.58
N TRP A 36 2.15 -5.79 -26.78
CA TRP A 36 2.95 -6.63 -25.88
C TRP A 36 2.20 -7.12 -24.64
N GLN A 37 0.95 -6.73 -24.41
CA GLN A 37 0.11 -7.41 -23.42
C GLN A 37 -0.40 -8.75 -23.92
N MET A 38 -0.68 -8.83 -25.23
CA MET A 38 -1.19 -10.03 -25.90
C MET A 38 -0.07 -10.88 -26.51
N THR A 39 1.10 -10.28 -26.73
CA THR A 39 2.29 -10.90 -27.33
C THR A 39 3.52 -10.65 -26.46
N LYS A 40 4.64 -11.34 -26.68
CA LYS A 40 5.86 -11.06 -25.92
C LYS A 40 6.55 -9.79 -26.46
N PRO A 41 7.07 -8.90 -25.59
CA PRO A 41 7.90 -7.80 -26.05
C PRO A 41 9.18 -8.33 -26.73
N PRO A 42 9.84 -7.54 -27.59
CA PRO A 42 11.18 -7.85 -28.06
C PRO A 42 12.14 -8.00 -26.87
N LYS A 43 13.12 -8.91 -26.97
CA LYS A 43 14.08 -9.19 -25.88
C LYS A 43 14.79 -7.94 -25.36
N ALA A 44 15.05 -6.96 -26.23
CA ALA A 44 15.65 -5.67 -25.87
C ALA A 44 14.87 -4.90 -24.79
N PHE A 45 13.56 -5.14 -24.66
CA PHE A 45 12.70 -4.46 -23.70
C PHE A 45 12.48 -5.25 -22.41
N TYR A 46 13.01 -6.47 -22.27
CA TYR A 46 12.77 -7.29 -21.08
C TYR A 46 13.30 -6.65 -19.80
N GLU A 47 14.57 -6.23 -19.79
CA GLU A 47 15.16 -5.60 -18.60
C GLU A 47 14.60 -4.20 -18.33
N PRO A 48 14.37 -3.33 -19.36
CA PRO A 48 13.64 -2.09 -19.18
C PRO A 48 12.24 -2.26 -18.55
N ILE A 49 11.41 -3.18 -19.07
CA ILE A 49 10.08 -3.47 -18.53
C ILE A 49 10.18 -4.00 -17.09
N ARG A 50 11.18 -4.86 -16.82
CA ARG A 50 11.45 -5.36 -15.47
C ARG A 50 11.80 -4.22 -14.51
N ASN A 51 12.58 -3.23 -14.94
CA ASN A 51 12.95 -2.09 -14.11
C ASN A 51 11.76 -1.17 -13.83
N ILE A 52 10.89 -0.96 -14.81
CA ILE A 52 9.62 -0.25 -14.61
C ILE A 52 8.80 -0.99 -13.54
N ALA A 53 8.56 -2.29 -13.72
CA ALA A 53 7.80 -3.09 -12.76
C ALA A 53 8.41 -3.05 -11.35
N ARG A 54 9.73 -3.15 -11.24
CA ARG A 54 10.45 -3.00 -9.96
C ARG A 54 10.14 -1.65 -9.32
N ARG A 55 10.32 -0.56 -10.05
CA ARG A 55 10.15 0.79 -9.52
C ARG A 55 8.71 1.05 -9.12
N THR A 56 7.76 0.65 -9.96
CA THR A 56 6.32 0.74 -9.67
C THR A 56 5.96 -0.06 -8.42
N THR A 57 6.48 -1.29 -8.29
CA THR A 57 6.29 -2.11 -7.08
C THR A 57 6.84 -1.42 -5.85
N TYR A 58 8.06 -0.85 -5.91
CA TYR A 58 8.62 -0.12 -4.77
C TYR A 58 7.81 1.13 -4.41
N GLN A 59 7.33 1.87 -5.41
CA GLN A 59 6.49 3.04 -5.19
C GLN A 59 5.16 2.65 -4.55
N TYR A 60 4.50 1.61 -5.06
CA TYR A 60 3.24 1.11 -4.51
C TYR A 60 3.40 0.59 -3.08
N LEU A 61 4.46 -0.19 -2.82
CA LEU A 61 4.77 -0.67 -1.48
C LEU A 61 5.05 0.49 -0.53
N ARG A 62 5.81 1.52 -0.97
CA ARG A 62 6.04 2.71 -0.15
C ARG A 62 4.78 3.54 0.09
N SER A 63 3.90 3.71 -0.91
CA SER A 63 2.63 4.42 -0.72
C SER A 63 1.69 3.67 0.22
N GLY A 64 1.76 2.33 0.21
CA GLY A 64 1.10 1.46 1.17
C GLY A 64 1.78 1.38 2.54
N GLY A 65 2.82 2.18 2.79
CA GLY A 65 3.52 2.23 4.08
C GLY A 65 4.43 1.05 4.37
N VAL A 66 4.78 0.25 3.36
CA VAL A 66 5.70 -0.87 3.54
C VAL A 66 7.14 -0.34 3.68
N PRO A 67 7.85 -0.63 4.79
CA PRO A 67 9.21 -0.18 4.97
C PRO A 67 10.14 -0.69 3.85
N PRO A 68 11.15 0.09 3.42
CA PRO A 68 12.05 -0.28 2.32
C PRO A 68 12.69 -1.67 2.49
N GLU A 69 13.00 -2.03 3.73
CA GLU A 69 13.61 -3.30 4.14
C GLU A 69 12.70 -4.50 3.86
N ARG A 70 11.39 -4.33 4.07
CA ARG A 70 10.38 -5.35 3.76
C ARG A 70 9.95 -5.31 2.30
N ALA A 71 10.01 -4.15 1.64
CA ALA A 71 9.63 -4.04 0.23
C ALA A 71 10.46 -4.97 -0.68
N ALA A 72 11.74 -5.19 -0.34
CA ALA A 72 12.59 -6.15 -1.03
C ALA A 72 12.15 -7.61 -0.85
N ALA A 73 11.60 -7.97 0.32
CA ALA A 73 11.04 -9.28 0.60
C ALA A 73 9.71 -9.47 -0.16
N PHE A 74 8.79 -8.50 -0.07
CA PHE A 74 7.50 -8.51 -0.77
C PHE A 74 7.63 -8.58 -2.29
N ARG A 75 8.72 -8.05 -2.84
CA ARG A 75 9.05 -8.19 -4.26
C ARG A 75 9.21 -9.64 -4.72
N ARG A 76 9.60 -10.56 -3.84
CA ARG A 76 9.75 -12.00 -4.14
C ARG A 76 8.44 -12.79 -3.98
N VAL A 77 7.43 -12.16 -3.39
CA VAL A 77 6.12 -12.74 -3.11
C VAL A 77 5.20 -12.55 -4.34
N PRO A 78 4.28 -13.48 -4.65
CA PRO A 78 3.28 -13.28 -5.68
C PRO A 78 2.52 -11.95 -5.49
N HIS A 79 2.36 -11.18 -6.57
CA HIS A 79 1.77 -9.84 -6.56
C HIS A 79 0.42 -9.77 -5.83
N ALA A 80 -0.42 -10.80 -5.96
CA ALA A 80 -1.73 -10.85 -5.30
C ALA A 80 -1.62 -10.76 -3.77
N GLU A 81 -0.56 -11.31 -3.18
CA GLU A 81 -0.33 -11.26 -1.73
C GLU A 81 0.14 -9.86 -1.30
N ALA A 82 1.02 -9.21 -2.09
CA ALA A 82 1.44 -7.84 -1.81
C ALA A 82 0.29 -6.80 -1.93
N ILE A 83 -0.65 -6.98 -2.87
CA ILE A 83 -1.86 -6.13 -2.96
C ILE A 83 -2.74 -6.34 -1.73
N ARG A 84 -2.97 -7.61 -1.33
CA ARG A 84 -3.78 -7.93 -0.15
C ARG A 84 -3.24 -7.26 1.10
N ASP A 85 -1.92 -7.22 1.24
CA ASP A 85 -1.26 -6.58 2.39
C ASP A 85 -1.43 -5.06 2.40
N VAL A 86 -1.35 -4.39 1.24
CA VAL A 86 -1.58 -2.94 1.16
C VAL A 86 -3.06 -2.58 1.36
N ALA A 87 -3.97 -3.31 0.71
CA ALA A 87 -5.41 -3.11 0.89
C ALA A 87 -5.84 -3.35 2.35
N TRP A 88 -5.21 -4.31 3.03
CA TRP A 88 -5.39 -4.53 4.45
C TRP A 88 -4.92 -3.33 5.29
N ILE A 89 -3.71 -2.81 5.05
CA ILE A 89 -3.19 -1.63 5.77
C ILE A 89 -4.13 -0.43 5.58
N ASP A 90 -4.55 -0.16 4.35
CA ASP A 90 -5.42 0.97 4.04
C ASP A 90 -6.79 0.84 4.72
N ASN A 91 -7.37 -0.37 4.76
CA ASN A 91 -8.61 -0.64 5.48
C ASN A 91 -8.45 -0.37 6.99
N VAL A 92 -7.39 -0.90 7.61
CA VAL A 92 -7.12 -0.65 9.04
C VAL A 92 -6.95 0.84 9.32
N ILE A 93 -6.24 1.58 8.45
CA ILE A 93 -6.10 3.04 8.58
C ILE A 93 -7.47 3.72 8.57
N ASP A 94 -8.34 3.39 7.63
CA ASP A 94 -9.66 4.01 7.54
C ASP A 94 -10.54 3.67 8.74
N THR A 95 -10.55 2.42 9.21
CA THR A 95 -11.28 2.01 10.42
C THR A 95 -10.82 2.80 11.64
N LEU A 96 -9.52 2.79 11.92
CA LEU A 96 -8.95 3.51 13.08
C LEU A 96 -9.17 5.01 12.96
N PHE A 97 -9.06 5.57 11.75
CA PHE A 97 -9.32 7.00 11.50
C PHE A 97 -10.75 7.38 11.86
N HIS A 98 -11.72 6.55 11.48
CA HIS A 98 -13.11 6.79 11.80
C HIS A 98 -13.39 6.65 13.29
N ASP A 99 -12.89 5.60 13.94
CA ASP A 99 -13.17 5.34 15.35
C ASP A 99 -12.49 6.35 16.28
N TRP A 100 -11.22 6.65 16.06
CA TRP A 100 -10.48 7.59 16.90
C TRP A 100 -11.02 9.02 16.74
N ASN A 101 -11.29 9.46 15.52
CA ASN A 101 -11.87 10.79 15.31
C ASN A 101 -13.34 10.87 15.73
N LYS A 102 -14.08 9.75 15.78
CA LYS A 102 -15.41 9.70 16.40
C LYS A 102 -15.32 9.99 17.91
N GLN A 103 -14.34 9.40 18.60
CA GLN A 103 -14.12 9.69 20.02
C GLN A 103 -13.69 11.15 20.25
N TYR A 104 -12.79 11.67 19.43
CA TYR A 104 -12.40 13.08 19.47
C TYR A 104 -13.59 14.03 19.28
N ARG A 105 -14.42 13.80 18.27
CA ARG A 105 -15.63 14.61 18.03
C ARG A 105 -16.64 14.52 19.17
N ALA A 106 -16.78 13.34 19.79
CA ALA A 106 -17.64 13.17 20.96
C ALA A 106 -17.11 13.98 22.17
N TYR A 107 -15.80 13.94 22.40
CA TYR A 107 -15.15 14.77 23.42
C TYR A 107 -15.32 16.26 23.16
N MET A 108 -15.06 16.74 21.93
CA MET A 108 -15.19 18.16 21.58
C MET A 108 -16.63 18.69 21.71
N ARG A 109 -17.64 17.82 21.59
CA ARG A 109 -19.05 18.20 21.74
C ARG A 109 -19.45 18.39 23.21
N ASP A 110 -18.96 17.54 24.10
CA ASP A 110 -19.25 17.57 25.53
C ASP A 110 -18.06 17.01 26.33
N PRO A 111 -17.04 17.84 26.62
CA PRO A 111 -15.84 17.37 27.31
C PRO A 111 -16.13 16.82 28.70
N ALA A 112 -16.97 17.51 29.48
CA ALA A 112 -17.29 17.14 30.85
C ALA A 112 -18.07 15.82 30.91
N GLY A 113 -19.11 15.67 30.09
CA GLY A 113 -19.87 14.43 30.02
C GLY A 113 -19.08 13.27 29.41
N TRP A 114 -18.15 13.54 28.49
CA TRP A 114 -17.24 12.52 27.97
C TRP A 114 -16.28 12.01 29.05
N ILE A 115 -15.63 12.91 29.80
CA ILE A 115 -14.72 12.56 30.91
C ILE A 115 -15.45 11.77 31.98
N ALA A 116 -16.67 12.20 32.36
CA ALA A 116 -17.48 11.48 33.34
C ALA A 116 -17.81 10.04 32.90
N LYS A 117 -18.07 9.82 31.60
CA LYS A 117 -18.33 8.48 31.02
C LYS A 117 -17.06 7.65 30.83
N HIS A 118 -15.89 8.30 30.75
CA HIS A 118 -14.60 7.66 30.43
C HIS A 118 -13.49 8.10 31.39
N PRO A 119 -13.64 7.92 32.72
CA PRO A 119 -12.76 8.53 33.71
C PRO A 119 -11.30 8.07 33.64
N ASN A 120 -11.07 6.87 33.07
CA ASN A 120 -9.74 6.26 32.98
C ASN A 120 -9.16 6.28 31.54
N LYS A 121 -9.86 6.88 30.57
CA LYS A 121 -9.35 6.97 29.21
C LYS A 121 -8.53 8.24 29.03
N LYS A 122 -7.49 8.15 28.20
CA LYS A 122 -6.75 9.34 27.74
C LYS A 122 -7.69 10.23 26.92
N ILE A 123 -7.48 11.55 27.03
CA ILE A 123 -8.22 12.53 26.23
C ILE A 123 -7.92 12.26 24.74
N PRO A 124 -8.95 12.04 23.91
CA PRO A 124 -8.76 11.82 22.49
C PRO A 124 -8.27 13.11 21.82
N HIS A 125 -7.38 12.96 20.84
CA HIS A 125 -6.92 14.06 19.99
C HIS A 125 -7.27 13.72 18.54
N GLU A 126 -7.33 14.75 17.69
CA GLU A 126 -7.54 14.54 16.26
C GLU A 126 -6.35 13.79 15.66
N MET A 127 -6.66 12.79 14.84
CA MET A 127 -5.66 11.95 14.17
C MET A 127 -5.80 12.10 12.66
N THR A 128 -4.68 12.39 11.99
CA THR A 128 -4.64 12.29 10.52
C THR A 128 -4.44 10.84 10.09
N ARG A 129 -4.79 10.51 8.84
CA ARG A 129 -4.49 9.19 8.27
C ARG A 129 -2.98 8.90 8.27
N ASP A 130 -2.14 9.92 8.11
CA ASP A 130 -0.68 9.77 8.13
C ASP A 130 -0.15 9.46 9.53
N ASP A 131 -0.75 10.03 10.59
CA ASP A 131 -0.40 9.69 11.97
C ASP A 131 -0.71 8.22 12.28
N ILE A 132 -1.87 7.75 11.84
CA ILE A 132 -2.31 6.37 12.01
C ILE A 132 -1.41 5.43 11.22
N ARG A 133 -1.11 5.77 9.96
CA ARG A 133 -0.17 5.01 9.13
C ARG A 133 1.19 4.87 9.83
N ARG A 134 1.74 5.97 10.36
CA ARG A 134 3.02 5.93 11.10
C ARG A 134 2.98 5.03 12.34
N LEU A 135 1.85 4.99 13.06
CA LEU A 135 1.65 4.11 14.22
C LEU A 135 1.58 2.64 13.83
N ILE A 136 0.85 2.32 12.75
CA ILE A 136 0.76 0.96 12.20
C ILE A 136 2.15 0.51 11.74
N GLU A 137 2.85 1.32 10.96
CA GLU A 137 4.22 1.03 10.48
C GLU A 137 5.21 0.81 11.63
N LYS A 138 5.09 1.61 12.70
CA LYS A 138 5.88 1.41 13.93
C LYS A 138 5.52 0.08 14.61
N GLY A 139 4.24 -0.27 14.68
CA GLY A 139 3.78 -1.55 15.20
C GLY A 139 4.34 -2.74 14.43
N ILE A 140 4.24 -2.70 13.11
CA ILE A 140 4.78 -3.73 12.20
C ILE A 140 6.30 -3.88 12.39
N ARG A 141 7.04 -2.77 12.47
CA ARG A 141 8.49 -2.78 12.72
C ARG A 141 8.85 -3.38 14.07
N ASN A 142 8.02 -3.15 15.09
CA ASN A 142 8.18 -3.70 16.42
C ASN A 142 7.68 -5.16 16.53
N GLY A 143 7.26 -5.78 15.43
CA GLY A 143 6.86 -7.18 15.39
C GLY A 143 5.42 -7.46 15.77
N LYS A 144 4.55 -6.44 15.86
CA LYS A 144 3.11 -6.66 16.09
C LYS A 144 2.49 -7.47 14.96
N SER A 145 1.63 -8.41 15.34
CA SER A 145 0.80 -9.20 14.46
C SER A 145 -0.32 -8.37 13.82
N ARG A 146 -1.00 -8.94 12.83
CA ARG A 146 -2.15 -8.30 12.18
C ARG A 146 -3.28 -8.01 13.14
N GLU A 147 -3.64 -9.00 13.96
CA GLU A 147 -4.70 -8.89 14.95
C GLU A 147 -4.41 -7.79 15.98
N GLU A 148 -3.15 -7.67 16.41
CA GLU A 148 -2.74 -6.58 17.30
C GLU A 148 -2.80 -5.20 16.65
N ILE A 149 -2.67 -5.11 15.33
CA ILE A 149 -2.73 -3.85 14.57
C ILE A 149 -4.18 -3.46 14.28
N GLU A 150 -5.05 -4.42 13.99
CA GLU A 150 -6.49 -4.23 13.78
C GLU A 150 -7.20 -3.75 15.06
N ASN A 151 -6.66 -4.10 16.24
CA ASN A 151 -7.23 -3.78 17.55
C ASN A 151 -6.53 -2.60 18.27
N TYR A 152 -5.91 -1.68 17.53
CA TYR A 152 -5.29 -0.46 18.07
C TYR A 152 -6.30 0.49 18.74
#